data_AF-A0A970IDQ6-F1
#
_entry.id   AF-A0A970IDQ6-F1
#
_cell.length_a   1.000
_cell.length_b   1.000
_cell.length_c   1.000
_cell.angle_alpha   90.00
_cell.angle_beta   90.00
_cell.angle_gamma   90.00
#
_symmetry.space_group_name_H-M   'P 1'
#
loop_
_entity.id
_entity.type
_entity.pdbx_description
1 polymer ?
#
loop_
_entity_poly.entity_id
_entity_poly.type
_entity_poly.pdbx_seq_one_letter_code
_entity_poly.pdbx_strand_id
1 'polypeptide(L)' 'MVKRAIISVSDKTGIIEFAKELSDMGVEIISTGGTAKTLIDAGIKVVSIS' A
#
# COMPACT_ATOMS: atom_id res chain seq x y z
N MET A 1 14.94 4.29 -10.47
CA MET A 1 13.74 4.75 -9.72
C MET A 1 12.77 3.60 -9.60
N VAL A 2 12.23 3.37 -8.40
CA VAL A 2 11.11 2.45 -8.18
C VAL A 2 9.83 3.14 -8.63
N LYS A 3 8.98 2.43 -9.37
CA LYS A 3 7.72 2.99 -9.91
C LYS A 3 6.46 2.41 -9.26
N ARG A 4 6.53 1.15 -8.81
CA ARG A 4 5.40 0.40 -8.28
C ARG A 4 5.88 -0.50 -7.14
N ALA A 5 5.06 -0.70 -6.12
CA ALA A 5 5.32 -1.60 -5.00
C ALA A 5 4.12 -2.51 -4.74
N ILE A 6 4.34 -3.81 -4.64
CA ILE A 6 3.31 -4.77 -4.23
C ILE A 6 3.45 -4.97 -2.71
N ILE A 7 2.37 -4.73 -1.97
CA ILE A 7 2.35 -4.89 -0.51
C ILE A 7 1.33 -5.97 -0.14
N SER A 8 1.83 -7.07 0.43
CA SER A 8 1.00 -8.17 0.92
C SER A 8 1.65 -8.76 2.17
N VAL A 9 1.09 -8.43 3.33
CA VAL A 9 1.65 -8.81 4.63
C VAL A 9 0.53 -9.31 5.55
N SER A 10 0.89 -10.22 6.45
CA SER A 10 -0.03 -10.69 7.48
C SER A 10 -0.08 -9.70 8.65
N ASP A 11 1.10 -9.31 9.15
CA ASP A 11 1.29 -8.27 10.16
C ASP A 11 1.23 -6.88 9.52
N LYS A 12 0.38 -6.02 10.04
CA LYS A 12 0.09 -4.68 9.51
C LYS A 12 0.77 -3.58 10.35
N THR A 13 1.59 -3.96 11.32
CA THR A 13 2.34 -3.01 12.13
C THR A 13 3.20 -2.12 11.25
N GLY A 14 3.00 -0.79 11.33
CA GLY A 14 3.76 0.21 10.58
C GLY A 14 3.49 0.29 9.08
N ILE A 15 2.50 -0.45 8.55
CA ILE A 15 2.30 -0.50 7.09
C ILE A 15 1.73 0.79 6.51
N ILE A 16 1.00 1.55 7.32
CA ILE A 16 0.37 2.80 6.88
C ILE A 16 1.44 3.85 6.65
N GLU A 17 2.36 4.02 7.60
CA GLU A 17 3.49 4.94 7.52
C GLU A 17 4.39 4.59 6.33
N PHE A 18 4.72 3.30 6.19
CA PHE A 18 5.53 2.81 5.07
C PHE A 18 4.90 3.07 3.70
N ALA A 19 3.61 2.72 3.53
CA ALA A 19 2.92 2.90 2.26
C ALA A 19 2.67 4.38 1.94
N LYS A 20 2.51 5.22 2.98
CA LYS A 20 2.39 6.67 2.81
C LYS A 20 3.68 7.28 2.28
N GLU A 21 4.83 6.95 2.87
CA GLU A 21 6.13 7.44 2.39
C GLU A 21 6.39 7.02 0.94
N LEU A 22 6.08 5.77 0.58
CA LEU A 22 6.17 5.31 -0.80
C LEU A 22 5.25 6.10 -1.74
N SER A 23 4.00 6.34 -1.32
CA SER A 23 3.04 7.14 -2.09
C SER A 23 3.53 8.58 -2.27
N ASP A 24 4.10 9.20 -1.23
CA ASP A 24 4.65 10.55 -1.26
C ASP A 24 5.87 10.65 -2.21
N MET A 25 6.61 9.55 -2.37
CA MET A 25 7.67 9.42 -3.37
C MET A 25 7.15 9.16 -4.80
N GLY A 26 5.83 9.09 -5.00
CA GLY A 26 5.19 8.84 -6.29
C GLY A 26 5.20 7.36 -6.70
N VAL A 27 5.38 6.44 -5.76
CA VAL A 27 5.30 4.99 -6.01
C VAL A 27 3.84 4.55 -6.03
N GLU A 28 3.44 3.83 -7.07
CA GLU A 28 2.10 3.24 -7.14
C GLU A 28 2.02 1.99 -6.25
N ILE A 29 1.08 2.00 -5.29
CA ILE A 29 0.87 0.88 -4.37
C ILE A 29 -0.12 -0.09 -4.97
N ILE A 30 0.26 -1.37 -5.00
CA ILE A 30 -0.57 -2.48 -5.47
C ILE A 30 -0.78 -3.43 -4.29
N SER A 31 -2.02 -3.78 -4.00
CA SER A 31 -2.32 -4.70 -2.90
C SER A 31 -3.67 -5.39 -3.10
N THR A 32 -3.88 -6.50 -2.40
CA THR A 32 -5.13 -7.25 -2.38
C THR A 32 -5.54 -7.61 -0.95
N GLY A 33 -6.78 -8.09 -0.79
CA GLY A 33 -7.29 -8.63 0.46
C GLY A 33 -7.24 -7.64 1.64
N GLY A 34 -6.92 -8.14 2.83
CA GLY A 34 -6.92 -7.34 4.06
C GLY A 34 -5.88 -6.23 4.10
N THR A 35 -4.76 -6.39 3.37
CA THR A 35 -3.72 -5.35 3.25
C THR A 35 -4.26 -4.17 2.46
N ALA A 36 -4.87 -4.42 1.30
CA ALA A 36 -5.49 -3.37 0.50
C ALA A 36 -6.54 -2.59 1.28
N LYS A 37 -7.41 -3.31 2.01
CA LYS A 37 -8.43 -2.68 2.86
C LYS A 37 -7.81 -1.73 3.89
N THR A 38 -6.79 -2.18 4.60
CA THR A 38 -6.11 -1.39 5.65
C THR A 38 -5.53 -0.09 5.09
N LEU A 39 -4.92 -0.16 3.91
CA LEU A 39 -4.34 1.00 3.25
C LEU A 39 -5.41 1.97 2.73
N ILE A 40 -6.48 1.46 2.13
CA ILE A 40 -7.61 2.27 1.64
C ILE A 40 -8.31 2.98 2.80
N ASP A 41 -8.56 2.28 3.92
CA ASP A 41 -9.18 2.85 5.12
C ASP A 41 -8.32 3.98 5.73
N ALA A 42 -7.01 3.95 5.52
CA ALA A 42 -6.07 5.01 5.91
C ALA A 42 -5.95 6.15 4.88
N GLY A 43 -6.72 6.11 3.79
CA GLY A 43 -6.70 7.12 2.72
C GLY A 43 -5.57 6.96 1.70
N ILE A 44 -4.86 5.82 1.71
CA ILE A 44 -3.78 5.55 0.77
C ILE A 44 -4.36 4.97 -0.52
N LYS A 45 -3.96 5.54 -1.67
CA LYS A 45 -4.40 5.07 -2.98
C LYS A 45 -3.75 3.72 -3.29
N VAL A 46 -4.58 2.71 -3.52
CA VAL A 46 -4.17 1.35 -3.87
C VAL A 46 -4.77 0.94 -5.20
N VAL A 47 -3.96 0.30 -6.05
CA VAL A 47 -4.44 -0.44 -7.22
C VAL A 47 -4.75 -1.86 -6.78
N SER A 48 -6.05 -2.21 -6.74
CA SER A 48 -6.49 -3.58 -6.46
C SER A 48 -6.31 -4.47 -7.68
N ILE A 49 -5.79 -5.68 -7.47
CA ILE A 49 -5.72 -6.75 -8.47
C ILE A 49 -6.63 -7.90 -8.02
N SER A 50 -7.36 -8.48 -8.97
CA SER A 50 -8.31 -9.60 -8.74
C SER A 50 -7.68 -10.95 -9.02
#